data_AF-A0A526S5L1-F1
#
_entry.id   AF-A0A526S5L1-F1
#
_cell.length_a   1.000
_cell.length_b   1.000
_cell.length_c   1.000
_cell.angle_alpha   90.00
_cell.angle_beta   90.00
_cell.angle_gamma   90.00
#
_symmetry.space_group_name_H-M   'P 1'
#
loop_
_entity.id
_entity.type
_entity.pdbx_description
1 polymer ?
#
loop_
_entity_poly.entity_id
_entity_poly.type
_entity_poly.pdbx_seq_one_letter_code
_entity_poly.pdbx_strand_id
1 'polypeptide(L)' 'MSDVLVQIDVVLCEDGRSILAYGYTADDVCYLQTFPPLPIEIDEKDFLPDEWAEAARYGRWRPL' A
#
# COMPACT_ATOMS: atom_id res chain seq x y z
N MET A 1 9.87 -8.60 -18.71
CA MET A 1 10.35 -8.16 -17.40
C MET A 1 9.24 -8.50 -16.44
N SER A 2 9.49 -9.27 -15.39
CA SER A 2 8.50 -9.43 -14.34
C SER A 2 8.40 -8.10 -13.61
N ASP A 3 7.19 -7.57 -13.43
CA ASP A 3 6.91 -6.35 -12.67
C ASP A 3 7.16 -6.63 -11.17
N VAL A 4 8.41 -6.89 -10.80
CA VAL A 4 8.81 -7.16 -9.43
C VAL A 4 8.87 -5.83 -8.71
N LEU A 5 8.02 -5.68 -7.72
CA LEU A 5 8.07 -4.56 -6.79
C LEU A 5 9.29 -4.73 -5.89
N VAL A 6 10.18 -3.75 -5.91
CA VAL A 6 11.39 -3.70 -5.07
C VAL A 6 11.15 -2.92 -3.78
N GLN A 7 10.18 -2.01 -3.80
CA GLN A 7 9.76 -1.21 -2.64
C GLN A 7 8.23 -1.09 -2.63
N ILE A 8 7.67 -1.15 -1.42
CA ILE A 8 6.25 -0.91 -1.18
C ILE A 8 6.16 0.07 -0.02
N ASP A 9 5.57 1.23 -0.27
CA ASP A 9 5.27 2.23 0.75
C ASP A 9 3.77 2.23 1.01
N VAL A 10 3.38 2.33 2.28
CA VAL A 10 1.96 2.33 2.66
C VAL A 10 1.65 3.53 3.54
N VAL A 11 0.50 4.16 3.27
CA VAL A 11 0.02 5.34 3.97
C VAL A 11 -1.40 5.11 4.47
N LEU A 12 -1.65 5.48 5.73
CA LEU A 12 -2.98 5.66 6.28
C LEU A 12 -3.50 7.05 5.87
N CYS A 13 -4.65 7.10 5.21
CA CYS A 13 -5.26 8.36 4.79
C CYS A 13 -5.80 9.15 6.00
N GLU A 14 -6.05 10.44 5.80
CA GLU A 14 -6.58 11.36 6.82
C GLU A 14 -7.93 10.93 7.42
N ASP A 15 -8.68 10.06 6.73
CA ASP A 15 -9.93 9.50 7.24
C ASP A 15 -9.72 8.41 8.31
N GLY A 16 -8.46 8.02 8.58
CA GLY A 16 -8.10 6.99 9.54
C GLY A 16 -8.59 5.59 9.16
N ARG A 17 -9.10 5.39 7.94
CA ARG A 17 -9.77 4.14 7.51
C ARG A 17 -9.30 3.64 6.17
N SER A 18 -8.92 4.54 5.28
CA SER A 18 -8.43 4.21 3.95
C SER A 18 -6.93 4.03 3.98
N ILE A 19 -6.45 3.01 3.26
CA ILE A 19 -5.04 2.69 3.16
C ILE A 19 -4.67 2.66 1.68
N LEU A 20 -3.58 3.35 1.36
CA LEU A 20 -2.98 3.39 0.03
C LEU A 20 -1.61 2.73 0.09
N ALA A 21 -1.35 1.84 -0.87
CA ALA A 21 -0.03 1.25 -1.07
C ALA A 21 0.52 1.67 -2.43
N TYR A 22 1.77 2.12 -2.42
CA TYR A 22 2.55 2.48 -3.60
C TYR A 22 3.63 1.42 -3.81
N GLY A 23 3.65 0.83 -4.99
CA GLY A 23 4.61 -0.18 -5.38
C GLY A 23 5.56 0.40 -6.42
N TYR A 24 6.86 0.22 -6.20
CA TYR A 24 7.89 0.72 -7.10
C TYR A 24 8.68 -0.45 -7.68
N THR A 25 8.89 -0.46 -9.00
CA THR A 25 9.80 -1.40 -9.67
C THR A 25 11.22 -0.83 -9.73
N ALA A 26 12.19 -1.67 -10.10
CA ALA A 26 13.57 -1.22 -10.31
C ALA A 26 13.72 -0.25 -11.51
N ASP A 27 12.72 -0.18 -12.37
CA ASP A 27 12.67 0.69 -13.56
C ASP A 27 11.89 2.00 -13.29
N ASP A 28 11.74 2.38 -12.01
CA ASP A 28 10.99 3.56 -11.54
C ASP A 28 9.50 3.60 -11.97
N VAL A 29 8.91 2.44 -12.26
CA VAL A 29 7.46 2.36 -12.54
C VAL A 29 6.71 2.29 -11.22
N CYS A 30 5.72 3.18 -11.06
CA CYS A 30 4.88 3.25 -9.89
C CYS A 30 3.52 2.59 -10.13
N TYR A 31 3.08 1.81 -9.15
CA TYR A 31 1.78 1.15 -9.12
C TYR A 31 1.05 1.57 -7.84
N LEU A 32 -0.27 1.62 -7.92
CA LEU A 32 -1.16 1.86 -6.79
C LEU A 32 -1.95 0.60 -6.49
N GLN A 33 -2.10 0.32 -5.19
CA GLN A 33 -3.09 -0.57 -4.65
C GLN A 33 -3.92 0.18 -3.60
N THR A 34 -5.23 0.01 -3.67
CA THR A 34 -6.19 0.57 -2.71
C THR A 34 -6.90 -0.55 -1.99
N PHE A 35 -7.13 -0.39 -0.69
CA PHE A 35 -7.93 -1.31 0.10
C PHE A 35 -9.33 -0.74 0.34
N PRO A 36 -10.37 -1.58 0.51
CA PRO A 36 -11.64 -1.10 1.04
C PRO A 36 -11.41 -0.39 2.38
N PRO A 37 -12.13 0.71 2.68
CA PRO A 37 -12.01 1.39 3.95
C PRO A 37 -12.26 0.44 5.11
N LEU A 38 -11.45 0.56 6.16
CA LEU A 38 -11.57 -0.25 7.35
C LEU A 38 -12.90 0.02 8.08
N PRO A 39 -13.49 -1.02 8.70
CA PRO A 39 -14.75 -0.88 9.43
C PRO A 39 -14.60 0.00 10.68
N ILE A 40 -13.38 0.24 11.15
CA ILE A 40 -13.04 1.11 12.28
C ILE A 40 -11.90 2.03 11.90
N GLU A 41 -11.83 3.19 12.57
CA GLU A 41 -10.67 4.09 12.47
C GLU A 41 -9.46 3.49 13.18
N ILE A 42 -8.29 3.65 12.57
CA ILE A 42 -6.98 3.35 13.14
C ILE A 42 -6.32 4.68 13.53
N ASP A 43 -5.79 4.74 14.75
CA ASP A 43 -4.92 5.84 15.18
C ASP A 43 -3.57 5.70 14.46
N GLU A 44 -3.04 6.79 13.92
CA GLU A 44 -1.77 6.81 13.19
C GLU A 44 -0.62 6.19 13.99
N LYS A 45 -0.64 6.30 15.33
CA LYS A 45 0.39 5.70 16.21
C LYS A 45 0.32 4.16 16.23
N ASP A 46 -0.84 3.60 15.92
CA ASP A 46 -1.13 2.17 15.91
C ASP A 46 -1.09 1.60 14.48
N PHE A 47 -0.78 2.44 13.48
CA PHE A 47 -0.61 2.02 12.10
C PHE A 47 0.72 1.29 11.90
N LEU A 48 0.66 0.08 11.34
CA LEU A 48 1.81 -0.80 11.12
C LEU A 48 2.16 -0.86 9.62
N PRO A 49 2.91 0.10 9.07
CA PRO A 49 3.15 0.19 7.63
C PRO A 49 3.84 -1.07 7.06
N ASP A 50 4.74 -1.69 7.82
CA ASP A 50 5.46 -2.89 7.39
C ASP A 50 4.54 -4.11 7.22
N GLU A 51 3.57 -4.30 8.12
CA GLU A 51 2.59 -5.40 8.01
C GLU A 51 1.68 -5.20 6.80
N TRP A 52 1.26 -3.96 6.55
CA TRP A 52 0.47 -3.62 5.37
C TRP A 52 1.28 -3.77 4.08
N ALA A 53 2.56 -3.41 4.08
CA ALA A 53 3.43 -3.58 2.92
C ALA A 53 3.58 -5.06 2.55
N GLU A 54 3.77 -5.93 3.55
CA GLU A 54 3.85 -7.37 3.34
C GLU A 54 2.52 -7.95 2.82
N ALA A 55 1.38 -7.51 3.36
CA ALA A 55 0.06 -7.89 2.86
C ALA A 55 -0.19 -7.43 1.41
N ALA A 56 0.29 -6.24 1.04
CA ALA A 56 0.14 -5.67 -0.30
C ALA A 56 0.94 -6.44 -1.37
N ARG A 57 2.01 -7.18 -1.01
CA ARG A 57 2.76 -8.03 -1.96
C ARG A 57 1.90 -9.03 -2.70
N TYR A 58 0.83 -9.52 -2.07
CA TYR A 58 -0.10 -10.51 -2.63
C TYR A 58 -1.32 -9.87 -3.30
N GLY A 59 -1.32 -8.54 -3.41
CA GLY A 59 -2.41 -7.72 -3.91
C GLY A 59 -2.51 -7.60 -5.43
N ARG A 60 -3.54 -6.88 -5.88
CA ARG A 60 -3.71 -6.50 -7.30
C ARG A 60 -3.26 -5.07 -7.51
N TRP A 61 -2.08 -4.92 -8.08
CA TRP A 61 -1.45 -3.66 -8.42
C TRP A 61 -2.01 -3.08 -9.72
N ARG A 62 -2.20 -1.76 -9.76
CA ARG A 62 -2.64 -1.02 -10.95
C ARG A 62 -1.59 0.03 -11.30
N PRO A 63 -1.22 0.22 -12.57
CA PRO A 63 -0.32 1.30 -12.94
C PRO A 63 -0.94 2.65 -12.59
N LEU A 64 -0.12 3.58 -12.10
CA LEU A 64 -0.48 4.97 -11.86
C LEU A 64 -0.41 5.81 -13.14
#